data_AF-A0A1H4CNZ5-F1
#
_entry.id   AF-A0A1H4CNZ5-F1
#
_cell.length_a   1.000
_cell.length_b   1.000
_cell.length_c   1.000
_cell.angle_alpha   90.00
_cell.angle_beta   90.00
_cell.angle_gamma   90.00
#
_symmetry.space_group_name_H-M   'P 1'
#
loop_
_entity.id
_entity.type
_entity.pdbx_description
1 polymer ?
#
loop_
_entity_poly.entity_id
_entity_poly.type
_entity_poly.pdbx_seq_one_letter_code
_entity_poly.pdbx_strand_id
1 'polypeptide(L)'
;MKSKCVSIIIGILICLTSCYSQGSGIKTFCYNAWNNGVNQLTEVPSDEIIPVPLGSDNYRIIKILNKSSGTLVINGVMCVSKIASVKVYELPVMKDFGFQSVLDVMIPFSGNPIILNKNGSKYFLLKITGLQSGAADLITNITIGGVKSIALTKKIKVASLGNYKLNLNVWSYFNYPLLKGIRQTVIYDLQNHNANVLVIPPAGMPSPSSLKPDGAILKTYIKDANKFDYYLLFLNYNTLVKPPFLFSSAWQTRFLNWCSTIKDVFKEKGIPLSKVLLYPYDEPTPAQAEYFVRLWEFCNKNNVGLSFYSTIVDPNSAFIAYYTKVVQSNIKSATVAAVKKHLGKQSQLWLYDIKAQSRDIRPQKYLQCGWQAYIDGATGIGVWNYGDVSSAFTSQNVEKMLSPQNDIGTWQLPVLNKVKDYSLVYRQGNNLYSSIRWEALSYSKCEYGFLKLYEKKYGSSSAMKLASDLKSNKESLSDWEKVKVSLLE
;
A
#
# COMPACT_ATOMS: atom_id res chain seq x y z
N MET A 1 0.80 51.37 4.16
CA MET A 1 1.42 50.57 3.08
C MET A 1 0.48 49.44 2.71
N LYS A 2 -0.25 49.56 1.58
CA LYS A 2 -1.16 48.52 1.06
C LYS A 2 -0.43 47.76 -0.04
N SER A 3 -0.09 46.49 0.20
CA SER A 3 0.51 45.60 -0.80
C SER A 3 -0.59 45.08 -1.74
N LYS A 4 -0.47 45.38 -3.02
CA LYS A 4 -1.33 44.86 -4.09
C LYS A 4 -0.85 43.46 -4.47
N CYS A 5 -1.66 42.44 -4.17
CA CYS A 5 -1.55 41.13 -4.81
C CYS A 5 -1.89 41.25 -6.29
N VAL A 6 -0.93 40.96 -7.16
CA VAL A 6 -1.14 40.79 -8.60
C VAL A 6 -1.44 39.30 -8.82
N SER A 7 -2.71 38.98 -9.07
CA SER A 7 -3.13 37.67 -9.54
C SER A 7 -2.92 37.60 -11.05
N ILE A 8 -1.95 36.80 -11.49
CA ILE A 8 -1.77 36.45 -12.90
C ILE A 8 -2.80 35.38 -13.24
N ILE A 9 -3.86 35.77 -13.93
CA ILE A 9 -4.83 34.86 -14.54
C ILE A 9 -4.27 34.44 -15.90
N ILE A 10 -3.77 33.21 -16.00
CA ILE A 10 -3.44 32.59 -17.29
C ILE A 10 -4.76 32.07 -17.89
N GLY A 11 -5.34 32.84 -18.81
CA GLY A 11 -6.46 32.41 -19.63
C GLY A 11 -5.99 31.43 -20.70
N ILE A 12 -6.08 30.12 -20.43
CA ILE A 12 -5.96 29.10 -21.48
C ILE A 12 -7.31 29.01 -22.21
N LEU A 13 -7.34 29.53 -23.42
CA LEU A 13 -8.46 29.36 -24.35
C LEU A 13 -8.53 27.89 -24.78
N ILE A 14 -9.47 27.12 -24.22
CA ILE A 14 -9.73 25.75 -24.64
C ILE A 14 -10.67 25.80 -25.85
N CYS A 15 -10.10 25.80 -27.06
CA CYS A 15 -10.87 25.49 -28.27
C CYS A 15 -11.28 24.02 -28.23
N LEU A 16 -12.55 23.77 -27.87
CA LEU A 16 -13.20 22.46 -27.99
C LEU A 16 -13.54 22.21 -29.47
N THR A 17 -12.56 21.77 -30.25
CA THR A 17 -12.84 21.09 -31.53
C THR A 17 -12.80 19.58 -31.27
N SER A 18 -13.98 18.97 -31.20
CA SER A 18 -14.16 17.52 -31.26
C SER A 18 -13.86 17.03 -32.67
N CYS A 19 -12.59 17.06 -33.07
CA CYS A 19 -12.13 16.46 -34.32
C CYS A 19 -11.89 14.96 -34.10
N TYR A 20 -12.74 14.16 -34.74
CA TYR A 20 -12.54 12.72 -34.93
C TYR A 20 -11.11 12.43 -35.42
N SER A 21 -10.44 11.51 -34.73
CA SER A 21 -9.01 11.18 -34.85
C SER A 21 -8.60 10.43 -36.13
N GLN A 22 -9.35 10.53 -37.23
CA GLN A 22 -9.13 9.63 -38.38
C GLN A 22 -7.88 9.94 -39.23
N GLY A 23 -7.18 11.05 -39.00
CA GLY A 23 -6.01 11.44 -39.82
C GLY A 23 -4.64 11.42 -39.13
N SER A 24 -4.56 11.23 -37.81
CA SER A 24 -3.31 11.51 -37.08
C SER A 24 -2.35 10.31 -36.98
N GLY A 25 -2.79 9.11 -37.38
CA GLY A 25 -2.01 7.89 -37.22
C GLY A 25 -1.74 7.55 -35.74
N ILE A 26 -2.48 8.11 -34.79
CA ILE A 26 -2.30 7.86 -33.36
C ILE A 26 -3.55 7.19 -32.81
N LYS A 27 -3.35 6.12 -32.03
CA LYS A 27 -4.43 5.46 -31.30
C LYS A 27 -4.19 5.59 -29.81
N THR A 28 -5.23 5.96 -29.08
CA THR A 28 -5.25 6.00 -27.62
C THR A 28 -6.18 4.93 -27.10
N PHE A 29 -5.81 4.30 -26.00
CA PHE A 29 -6.60 3.27 -25.33
C PHE A 29 -6.61 3.55 -23.83
N CYS A 30 -7.69 3.15 -23.15
CA CYS A 30 -7.82 3.27 -21.71
C CYS A 30 -8.08 1.88 -21.11
N TYR A 31 -7.38 1.54 -20.03
CA TYR A 31 -7.46 0.23 -19.40
C TYR A 31 -7.67 0.36 -17.89
N ASN A 32 -8.25 -0.69 -17.31
CA ASN A 32 -8.22 -0.91 -15.88
C ASN A 32 -6.77 -1.13 -15.39
N ALA A 33 -6.40 -0.59 -14.23
CA ALA A 33 -5.04 -0.63 -13.72
C ALA A 33 -4.66 -1.96 -13.02
N TRP A 34 -5.64 -2.81 -12.70
CA TRP A 34 -5.44 -3.91 -11.76
C TRP A 34 -4.88 -5.19 -12.35
N ASN A 35 -4.84 -5.26 -13.68
CA ASN A 35 -4.05 -6.24 -14.40
C ASN A 35 -2.95 -5.50 -15.17
N ASN A 36 -1.70 -5.67 -14.75
CA ASN A 36 -0.57 -4.88 -15.25
C ASN A 36 0.33 -5.64 -16.24
N GLY A 37 -0.01 -6.88 -16.60
CA GLY A 37 0.65 -7.57 -17.70
C GLY A 37 0.32 -6.89 -19.03
N VAL A 38 1.32 -6.54 -19.84
CA VAL A 38 1.12 -5.79 -21.11
C VAL A 38 0.15 -6.50 -22.06
N ASN A 39 0.16 -7.83 -22.07
CA ASN A 39 -0.72 -8.67 -22.90
C ASN A 39 -2.03 -9.05 -22.21
N GLN A 40 -2.29 -8.51 -21.02
CA GLN A 40 -3.45 -8.86 -20.17
C GLN A 40 -4.21 -7.61 -19.70
N LEU A 41 -3.87 -6.44 -20.23
CA LEU A 41 -4.59 -5.20 -19.98
C LEU A 41 -6.05 -5.37 -20.43
N THR A 42 -6.98 -4.94 -19.59
CA THR A 42 -8.42 -4.99 -19.88
C THR A 42 -8.91 -3.61 -20.28
N GLU A 43 -9.26 -3.45 -21.56
CA GLU A 43 -9.73 -2.17 -22.10
C GLU A 43 -11.09 -1.82 -21.49
N VAL A 44 -11.27 -0.56 -21.13
CA VAL A 44 -12.56 -0.07 -20.61
C VAL A 44 -13.37 0.59 -21.73
N PRO A 45 -14.71 0.42 -21.75
CA PRO A 45 -15.58 1.07 -22.74
C PRO A 45 -15.37 2.59 -22.79
N SER A 46 -15.51 3.20 -23.97
CA SER A 46 -15.29 4.64 -24.16
C SER A 46 -16.19 5.49 -23.25
N ASP A 47 -17.41 5.05 -23.00
CA ASP A 47 -18.46 5.64 -22.18
C ASP A 47 -18.41 5.25 -20.69
N GLU A 48 -17.39 4.51 -20.24
CA GLU A 48 -17.20 4.19 -18.82
C GLU A 48 -17.18 5.47 -17.95
N ILE A 49 -17.98 5.46 -16.88
CA ILE A 49 -17.90 6.41 -15.78
C ILE A 49 -16.95 5.86 -14.71
N ILE A 50 -15.92 6.61 -14.35
CA ILE A 50 -14.95 6.18 -13.34
C ILE A 50 -15.47 6.55 -11.93
N PRO A 51 -15.72 5.58 -11.03
CA PRO A 51 -16.13 5.85 -9.66
C PRO A 51 -14.93 6.25 -8.80
N VAL A 52 -14.90 7.47 -8.27
CA VAL A 52 -13.77 7.97 -7.47
C VAL A 52 -14.24 8.28 -6.05
N PRO A 53 -13.73 7.61 -5.00
CA PRO A 53 -14.08 7.96 -3.63
C PRO A 53 -13.57 9.37 -3.28
N LEU A 54 -14.40 10.16 -2.58
CA LEU A 54 -14.00 11.47 -2.06
C LEU A 54 -12.82 11.32 -1.08
N GLY A 55 -11.74 12.06 -1.31
CA GLY A 55 -10.52 11.99 -0.50
C GLY A 55 -9.67 10.74 -0.75
N SER A 56 -9.98 9.94 -1.78
CA SER A 56 -9.17 8.79 -2.19
C SER A 56 -9.00 8.74 -3.71
N ASP A 57 -8.35 7.69 -4.19
CA ASP A 57 -7.85 7.56 -5.55
C ASP A 57 -8.63 6.49 -6.34
N ASN A 58 -8.77 6.64 -7.66
CA ASN A 58 -8.99 5.55 -8.62
C ASN A 58 -8.01 5.72 -9.80
N TYR A 59 -7.79 4.66 -10.58
CA TYR A 59 -6.65 4.55 -11.49
C TYR A 59 -7.07 4.06 -12.86
N ARG A 60 -6.46 4.63 -13.91
CA ARG A 60 -6.60 4.13 -15.28
C ARG A 60 -5.24 4.15 -15.98
N ILE A 61 -4.97 3.14 -16.81
CA ILE A 61 -3.79 3.10 -17.67
C ILE A 61 -4.19 3.64 -19.05
N ILE A 62 -3.45 4.64 -19.55
CA ILE A 62 -3.56 5.12 -20.92
C ILE A 62 -2.41 4.57 -21.75
N LYS A 63 -2.73 3.97 -22.90
CA LYS A 63 -1.73 3.61 -23.91
C LYS A 63 -1.82 4.56 -25.08
N ILE A 64 -0.68 5.05 -25.52
CA ILE A 64 -0.53 5.81 -26.76
C ILE A 64 0.24 4.93 -27.74
N LEU A 65 -0.35 4.68 -28.91
CA LEU A 65 0.22 3.84 -29.96
C LEU A 65 0.43 4.66 -31.22
N ASN A 66 1.67 4.71 -31.69
CA ASN A 66 2.02 5.35 -32.96
C ASN A 66 1.76 4.39 -34.13
N LYS A 67 0.69 4.63 -34.89
CA LYS A 67 0.37 3.98 -36.17
C LYS A 67 0.75 4.81 -37.39
N SER A 68 1.33 5.99 -37.21
CA SER A 68 1.84 6.79 -38.31
C SER A 68 3.08 6.13 -38.94
N SER A 69 3.45 6.56 -40.15
CA SER A 69 4.64 6.06 -40.84
C SER A 69 5.95 6.55 -40.22
N GLY A 70 5.93 7.65 -39.45
CA GLY A 70 7.11 8.30 -38.89
C GLY A 70 7.22 8.18 -37.37
N THR A 71 8.25 8.84 -36.83
CA THR A 71 8.44 8.99 -35.38
C THR A 71 7.53 10.07 -34.83
N LEU A 72 6.99 9.82 -33.64
CA LEU A 72 6.13 10.73 -32.92
C LEU A 72 6.83 11.22 -31.65
N VAL A 73 6.64 12.48 -31.30
CA VAL A 73 7.15 13.04 -30.04
C VAL A 73 5.99 13.46 -29.17
N ILE A 74 5.84 12.83 -28.01
CA ILE A 74 4.87 13.20 -26.97
C ILE A 74 5.54 14.27 -26.10
N ASN A 75 5.07 15.51 -26.18
CA ASN A 75 5.61 16.63 -25.40
C ASN A 75 4.89 16.83 -24.07
N GLY A 76 3.72 16.24 -23.89
CA GLY A 76 2.96 16.43 -22.66
C GLY A 76 1.76 15.50 -22.57
N VAL A 77 1.42 15.14 -21.34
CA VAL A 77 0.18 14.45 -20.97
C VAL A 77 -0.37 15.21 -19.78
N MET A 78 -1.44 15.97 -20.00
CA MET A 78 -2.08 16.78 -18.97
C MET A 78 -3.51 16.30 -18.77
N CYS A 79 -3.96 16.27 -17.51
CA CYS A 79 -5.31 15.86 -17.17
C CYS A 79 -6.01 17.00 -16.42
N VAL A 80 -7.25 17.28 -16.81
CA VAL A 80 -8.06 18.34 -16.20
C VAL A 80 -9.40 17.77 -15.79
N SER A 81 -9.82 18.09 -14.57
CA SER A 81 -11.18 17.88 -14.08
C SER A 81 -11.55 18.98 -13.07
N LYS A 82 -12.84 19.28 -12.95
CA LYS A 82 -13.34 20.29 -12.00
C LYS A 82 -13.44 19.77 -10.57
N ILE A 83 -13.52 18.45 -10.37
CA ILE A 83 -13.85 17.83 -9.07
C ILE A 83 -12.81 16.81 -8.59
N ALA A 84 -11.73 16.62 -9.35
CA ALA A 84 -10.66 15.68 -9.03
C ALA A 84 -9.30 16.27 -9.42
N SER A 85 -8.25 15.92 -8.66
CA SER A 85 -6.87 16.11 -9.09
C SER A 85 -6.37 14.85 -9.77
N VAL A 86 -5.45 15.01 -10.72
CA VAL A 86 -4.86 13.87 -11.44
C VAL A 86 -3.36 14.00 -11.47
N LYS A 87 -2.67 12.95 -11.02
CA LYS A 87 -1.23 12.79 -11.20
C LYS A 87 -0.99 11.79 -12.33
N VAL A 88 -0.06 12.13 -13.21
CA VAL A 88 0.31 11.29 -14.35
C VAL A 88 1.67 10.66 -14.07
N TYR A 89 1.74 9.34 -14.26
CA TYR A 89 2.96 8.57 -14.13
C TYR A 89 3.28 7.90 -15.46
N GLU A 90 4.55 7.90 -15.86
CA GLU A 90 5.05 7.01 -16.88
C GLU A 90 5.14 5.58 -16.31
N LEU A 91 4.70 4.60 -17.11
CA LEU A 91 4.83 3.18 -16.81
C LEU A 91 5.81 2.55 -17.82
N PRO A 92 7.11 2.43 -17.49
CA PRO A 92 8.03 1.71 -18.35
C PRO A 92 7.66 0.22 -18.40
N VAL A 93 7.82 -0.39 -19.58
CA VAL A 93 7.68 -1.84 -19.72
C VAL A 93 8.91 -2.50 -19.10
N MET A 94 8.69 -3.28 -18.05
CA MET A 94 9.74 -4.04 -17.37
C MET A 94 9.44 -5.54 -17.40
N LYS A 95 10.39 -6.35 -16.93
CA LYS A 95 10.21 -7.80 -16.77
C LYS A 95 9.96 -8.15 -15.31
N ASP A 96 8.96 -8.98 -15.06
CA ASP A 96 8.83 -9.69 -13.78
C ASP A 96 9.84 -10.86 -13.71
N PHE A 97 9.81 -11.66 -12.63
CA PHE A 97 10.71 -12.81 -12.50
C PHE A 97 10.26 -14.04 -13.30
N GLY A 98 9.08 -13.99 -13.91
CA GLY A 98 8.60 -14.92 -14.93
C GLY A 98 8.91 -14.47 -16.36
N PHE A 99 9.72 -13.42 -16.54
CA PHE A 99 10.06 -12.79 -17.83
C PHE A 99 8.86 -12.24 -18.63
N GLN A 100 7.72 -12.06 -17.96
CA GLN A 100 6.56 -11.41 -18.55
C GLN A 100 6.75 -9.90 -18.57
N SER A 101 6.26 -9.27 -19.63
CA SER A 101 6.27 -7.81 -19.73
C SER A 101 5.16 -7.23 -18.85
N VAL A 102 5.54 -6.42 -17.86
CA VAL A 102 4.62 -5.82 -16.89
C VAL A 102 4.82 -4.31 -16.80
N LEU A 103 3.77 -3.61 -16.35
CA LEU A 103 3.72 -2.18 -16.10
C LEU A 103 3.56 -1.94 -14.60
N ASP A 104 4.64 -1.92 -13.82
CA ASP A 104 4.50 -1.90 -12.35
C ASP A 104 5.05 -0.66 -11.67
N VAL A 105 6.25 -0.20 -12.04
CA VAL A 105 6.83 1.01 -11.44
C VAL A 105 6.12 2.28 -11.95
N MET A 106 5.80 3.18 -11.03
CA MET A 106 5.14 4.46 -11.32
C MET A 106 6.14 5.61 -11.24
N ILE A 107 6.64 6.05 -12.38
CA ILE A 107 7.59 7.17 -12.47
C ILE A 107 6.80 8.46 -12.70
N PRO A 108 6.82 9.47 -11.82
CA PRO A 108 6.15 10.74 -12.06
C PRO A 108 6.54 11.31 -13.42
N PHE A 109 5.55 11.62 -14.26
CA PHE A 109 5.83 12.14 -15.60
C PHE A 109 6.38 13.57 -15.49
N SER A 110 7.63 13.77 -15.89
CA SER A 110 8.35 15.05 -15.75
C SER A 110 8.02 16.09 -16.83
N GLY A 111 7.20 15.73 -17.82
CA GLY A 111 6.94 16.57 -18.99
C GLY A 111 8.03 16.52 -20.06
N ASN A 112 9.08 15.72 -19.87
CA ASN A 112 10.13 15.56 -20.87
C ASN A 112 9.57 14.91 -22.16
N PRO A 113 10.01 15.36 -23.35
CA PRO A 113 9.58 14.78 -24.60
C PRO A 113 9.89 13.28 -24.69
N ILE A 114 8.90 12.47 -25.07
CA ILE A 114 9.05 11.03 -25.30
C ILE A 114 8.99 10.74 -26.78
N ILE A 115 10.04 10.13 -27.31
CA ILE A 115 10.14 9.70 -28.70
C ILE A 115 9.47 8.31 -28.85
N LEU A 116 8.56 8.21 -29.81
CA LEU A 116 7.78 7.01 -30.10
C LEU A 116 7.92 6.63 -31.57
N ASN A 117 8.71 5.61 -31.85
CA ASN A 117 8.90 5.09 -33.22
C ASN A 117 7.60 4.52 -33.81
N LYS A 118 7.57 4.30 -35.12
CA LYS A 118 6.47 3.61 -35.81
C LYS A 118 6.14 2.29 -35.10
N ASN A 119 4.85 2.05 -34.84
CA ASN A 119 4.30 0.93 -34.06
C ASN A 119 4.74 0.86 -32.58
N GLY A 120 5.50 1.84 -32.10
CA GLY A 120 5.86 1.96 -30.69
C GLY A 120 4.65 2.31 -29.84
N SER A 121 4.65 1.83 -28.58
CA SER A 121 3.65 2.21 -27.57
C SER A 121 4.27 2.80 -26.32
N LYS A 122 3.59 3.76 -25.72
CA LYS A 122 3.92 4.29 -24.38
C LYS A 122 2.71 4.17 -23.46
N TYR A 123 2.98 3.92 -22.18
CA TYR A 123 1.96 3.70 -21.15
C TYR A 123 2.08 4.75 -20.06
N PHE A 124 0.94 5.26 -19.62
CA PHE A 124 0.82 6.22 -18.53
C PHE A 124 -0.23 5.74 -17.54
N LEU A 125 -0.01 5.94 -16.25
CA LEU A 125 -1.04 5.78 -15.22
C LEU A 125 -1.62 7.14 -14.86
N LEU A 126 -2.94 7.24 -14.83
CA LEU A 126 -3.67 8.33 -14.23
C LEU A 126 -4.05 7.93 -12.81
N LYS A 127 -3.54 8.62 -11.80
CA LYS A 127 -4.01 8.53 -10.41
C LYS A 127 -4.98 9.68 -10.17
N ILE A 128 -6.26 9.36 -10.03
CA ILE A 128 -7.38 10.32 -9.99
C ILE A 128 -7.87 10.43 -8.55
N THR A 129 -7.60 11.54 -7.88
CA THR A 129 -8.01 11.78 -6.49
C THR A 129 -9.28 12.62 -6.43
N GLY A 130 -10.33 12.12 -5.77
CA GLY A 130 -11.61 12.84 -5.62
C GLY A 130 -11.49 14.01 -4.64
N LEU A 131 -11.79 15.24 -5.09
CA LEU A 131 -11.70 16.45 -4.25
C LEU A 131 -13.07 16.99 -3.83
N GLN A 132 -14.06 16.87 -4.70
CA GLN A 132 -15.42 17.37 -4.48
C GLN A 132 -16.43 16.36 -5.01
N SER A 133 -17.53 16.16 -4.29
CA SER A 133 -18.59 15.24 -4.75
C SER A 133 -19.32 15.80 -5.98
N GLY A 134 -19.74 14.92 -6.88
CA GLY A 134 -20.45 15.26 -8.11
C GLY A 134 -20.01 14.42 -9.31
N ALA A 135 -20.45 14.80 -10.50
CA ALA A 135 -19.99 14.20 -11.75
C ALA A 135 -19.33 15.26 -12.64
N ALA A 136 -18.27 14.88 -13.34
CA ALA A 136 -17.57 15.77 -14.27
C ALA A 136 -16.90 15.01 -15.40
N ASP A 137 -16.44 15.76 -16.40
CA ASP A 137 -15.48 15.25 -17.36
C ASP A 137 -14.06 15.22 -16.75
N LEU A 138 -13.33 14.19 -17.12
CA LEU A 138 -11.89 14.06 -17.03
C LEU A 138 -11.35 14.12 -18.46
N ILE A 139 -10.65 15.20 -18.77
CA ILE A 139 -10.07 15.43 -20.10
C ILE A 139 -8.56 15.22 -20.01
N THR A 140 -8.06 14.21 -20.72
CA THR A 140 -6.63 13.95 -20.88
C THR A 140 -6.17 14.49 -22.23
N ASN A 141 -5.39 15.55 -22.19
CA ASN A 141 -4.78 16.18 -23.36
C ASN A 141 -3.36 15.64 -23.56
N ILE A 142 -3.12 15.05 -24.73
CA ILE A 142 -1.82 14.53 -25.15
C ILE A 142 -1.26 15.46 -26.22
N THR A 143 -0.19 16.18 -25.90
CA THR A 143 0.45 17.12 -26.82
C THR A 143 1.52 16.41 -27.63
N ILE A 144 1.46 16.59 -28.96
CA ILE A 144 2.27 15.86 -29.95
C ILE A 144 2.90 16.85 -30.92
N GLY A 145 4.23 16.77 -31.08
CA GLY A 145 4.97 17.61 -32.02
C GLY A 145 4.79 19.12 -31.81
N GLY A 146 4.55 19.54 -30.57
CA GLY A 146 4.48 20.95 -30.17
C GLY A 146 3.18 21.70 -30.49
N VAL A 147 2.31 21.19 -31.37
CA VAL A 147 1.13 21.94 -31.86
C VAL A 147 -0.16 21.12 -31.88
N LYS A 148 -0.09 19.80 -32.06
CA LYS A 148 -1.28 18.94 -32.13
C LYS A 148 -1.60 18.38 -30.75
N SER A 149 -2.85 18.47 -30.32
CA SER A 149 -3.34 17.79 -29.11
C SER A 149 -4.37 16.72 -29.47
N ILE A 150 -4.33 15.61 -28.75
CA ILE A 150 -5.39 14.60 -28.75
C ILE A 150 -6.04 14.63 -27.38
N ALA A 151 -7.35 14.83 -27.34
CA ALA A 151 -8.14 14.79 -26.12
C ALA A 151 -8.81 13.41 -25.98
N LEU A 152 -8.55 12.74 -24.86
CA LEU A 152 -9.34 11.60 -24.39
C LEU A 152 -10.26 12.11 -23.29
N THR A 153 -11.56 11.97 -23.45
CA THR A 153 -12.55 12.39 -22.43
C THR A 153 -13.19 11.18 -21.77
N LYS A 154 -13.23 11.17 -20.45
CA LYS A 154 -13.95 10.20 -19.62
C LYS A 154 -14.89 10.91 -18.66
N LYS A 155 -15.98 10.27 -18.26
CA LYS A 155 -16.81 10.75 -17.15
C LYS A 155 -16.25 10.21 -15.85
N ILE A 156 -16.30 11.02 -14.79
CA ILE A 156 -15.99 10.60 -13.42
C ILE A 156 -17.17 10.92 -12.52
N LYS A 157 -17.37 10.10 -11.49
CA LYS A 157 -18.34 10.35 -10.41
C LYS A 157 -17.61 10.27 -9.07
N VAL A 158 -17.63 11.36 -8.32
CA VAL A 158 -17.00 11.48 -7.01
C VAL A 158 -18.07 11.50 -5.93
N ALA A 159 -17.96 10.63 -4.92
CA ALA A 159 -18.79 10.73 -3.72
C ALA A 159 -18.09 10.09 -2.51
N SER A 160 -18.58 10.39 -1.31
CA SER A 160 -18.09 9.79 -0.07
C SER A 160 -18.51 8.32 0.04
N LEU A 161 -17.63 7.46 0.54
CA LEU A 161 -17.98 6.08 0.92
C LEU A 161 -18.58 5.99 2.33
N GLY A 162 -18.81 7.13 2.98
CA GLY A 162 -19.23 7.19 4.37
C GLY A 162 -18.11 6.76 5.33
N ASN A 163 -18.51 6.37 6.54
CA ASN A 163 -17.57 5.95 7.58
C ASN A 163 -17.28 4.45 7.45
N TYR A 164 -16.08 4.14 6.97
CA TYR A 164 -15.51 2.80 7.01
C TYR A 164 -14.07 2.89 7.52
N LYS A 165 -13.58 1.82 8.18
CA LYS A 165 -12.18 1.75 8.63
C LYS A 165 -11.63 0.37 8.36
N LEU A 166 -10.54 0.34 7.60
CA LEU A 166 -9.70 -0.83 7.42
C LEU A 166 -8.25 -0.43 7.72
N ASN A 167 -7.67 -1.00 8.77
CA ASN A 167 -6.27 -0.77 9.12
C ASN A 167 -5.36 -1.40 8.06
N LEU A 168 -4.19 -0.81 7.86
CA LEU A 168 -3.18 -1.31 6.93
C LEU A 168 -1.83 -1.40 7.63
N ASN A 169 -1.39 -2.64 7.85
CA ASN A 169 -0.11 -2.99 8.46
C ASN A 169 0.91 -3.41 7.40
N VAL A 170 1.98 -2.63 7.24
CA VAL A 170 3.06 -2.93 6.30
C VAL A 170 4.37 -2.76 7.02
N TRP A 171 5.22 -3.79 7.04
CA TRP A 171 6.49 -3.70 7.77
C TRP A 171 7.52 -2.94 6.94
N SER A 172 7.98 -1.81 7.46
CA SER A 172 8.80 -0.85 6.74
C SER A 172 10.10 -0.55 7.49
N TYR A 173 10.94 -1.57 7.73
CA TYR A 173 12.16 -1.37 8.51
C TYR A 173 13.12 -0.42 7.80
N PHE A 174 13.33 0.76 8.38
CA PHE A 174 14.12 1.84 7.76
C PHE A 174 15.61 1.51 7.57
N ASN A 175 16.09 0.41 8.14
CA ASN A 175 17.45 -0.08 7.96
C ASN A 175 17.59 -1.08 6.80
N TYR A 176 16.50 -1.48 6.15
CA TYR A 176 16.59 -2.32 4.95
C TYR A 176 17.35 -1.62 3.83
N PRO A 177 18.11 -2.36 3.00
CA PRO A 177 18.92 -1.76 1.93
C PRO A 177 18.13 -0.79 1.06
N LEU A 178 16.92 -1.17 0.61
CA LEU A 178 16.08 -0.31 -0.22
C LEU A 178 15.66 0.99 0.47
N LEU A 179 15.49 0.98 1.79
CA LEU A 179 14.89 2.09 2.57
C LEU A 179 15.94 2.93 3.32
N LYS A 180 17.19 2.47 3.35
CA LYS A 180 18.28 3.11 4.10
C LYS A 180 18.53 4.54 3.60
N GLY A 181 18.58 5.48 4.55
CA GLY A 181 18.89 6.89 4.28
C GLY A 181 17.72 7.75 3.78
N ILE A 182 16.55 7.17 3.50
CA ILE A 182 15.37 7.89 2.96
C ILE A 182 14.15 7.79 3.89
N ARG A 183 14.38 7.72 5.21
CA ARG A 183 13.35 7.48 6.23
C ARG A 183 12.13 8.40 6.10
N GLN A 184 12.34 9.70 5.95
CA GLN A 184 11.23 10.66 5.87
C GLN A 184 10.36 10.44 4.64
N THR A 185 10.98 10.17 3.48
CA THR A 185 10.27 9.79 2.25
C THR A 185 9.42 8.55 2.46
N VAL A 186 9.96 7.52 3.12
CA VAL A 186 9.22 6.28 3.43
C VAL A 186 8.04 6.55 4.37
N ILE A 187 8.23 7.33 5.44
CA ILE A 187 7.14 7.69 6.36
C ILE A 187 6.03 8.44 5.63
N TYR A 188 6.38 9.43 4.80
CA TYR A 188 5.41 10.19 4.02
C TYR A 188 4.64 9.30 3.04
N ASP A 189 5.34 8.40 2.34
CA ASP A 189 4.70 7.47 1.42
C ASP A 189 3.72 6.53 2.13
N LEU A 190 4.12 5.94 3.27
CA LEU A 190 3.24 5.09 4.08
C LEU A 190 1.98 5.83 4.53
N GLN A 191 2.12 7.07 4.99
CA GLN A 191 1.00 7.90 5.43
C GLN A 191 0.06 8.25 4.28
N ASN A 192 0.59 8.59 3.10
CA ASN A 192 -0.23 8.88 1.92
C ASN A 192 -1.02 7.67 1.42
N HIS A 193 -0.52 6.45 1.67
CA HIS A 193 -1.22 5.20 1.37
C HIS A 193 -2.10 4.72 2.54
N ASN A 194 -2.33 5.59 3.53
CA ASN A 194 -3.12 5.30 4.71
C ASN A 194 -2.67 4.03 5.46
N ALA A 195 -1.37 3.70 5.40
CA ALA A 195 -0.75 2.75 6.30
C ALA A 195 -0.68 3.40 7.68
N ASN A 196 -1.30 2.76 8.66
CA ASN A 196 -1.53 3.36 9.98
C ASN A 196 -0.89 2.56 11.12
N VAL A 197 0.01 1.64 10.78
CA VAL A 197 0.78 0.83 11.72
C VAL A 197 2.26 1.02 11.43
N LEU A 198 3.04 1.32 12.47
CA LEU A 198 4.49 1.33 12.41
C LEU A 198 5.05 0.15 13.19
N VAL A 199 5.76 -0.74 12.51
CA VAL A 199 6.49 -1.84 13.17
C VAL A 199 7.90 -1.37 13.52
N ILE A 200 8.24 -1.46 14.80
CA ILE A 200 9.55 -1.11 15.33
C ILE A 200 10.32 -2.43 15.55
N PRO A 201 11.36 -2.71 14.75
CA PRO A 201 12.14 -3.93 14.86
C PRO A 201 13.01 -3.92 16.13
N PRO A 202 13.57 -5.07 16.56
CA PRO A 202 14.49 -5.14 17.69
C PRO A 202 15.63 -4.12 17.64
N ALA A 203 16.21 -3.90 16.46
CA ALA A 203 17.28 -2.93 16.26
C ALA A 203 16.85 -1.45 16.38
N GLY A 204 15.55 -1.16 16.47
CA GLY A 204 14.99 0.17 16.65
C GLY A 204 14.68 0.53 18.11
N MET A 205 15.02 -0.33 19.07
CA MET A 205 14.68 -0.16 20.48
C MET A 205 15.77 -0.70 21.42
N PRO A 206 15.83 -0.27 22.69
CA PRO A 206 16.73 -0.88 23.66
C PRO A 206 16.39 -2.36 23.84
N SER A 207 17.40 -3.17 24.19
CA SER A 207 17.20 -4.59 24.49
C SER A 207 16.36 -4.78 25.76
N PRO A 208 15.33 -5.65 25.75
CA PRO A 208 14.55 -5.99 26.95
C PRO A 208 15.36 -6.77 27.99
N SER A 209 16.54 -7.25 27.62
CA SER A 209 17.47 -7.95 28.53
C SER A 209 18.50 -7.01 29.17
N SER A 210 18.43 -5.69 28.94
CA SER A 210 19.33 -4.71 29.55
C SER A 210 18.90 -4.37 30.98
N LEU A 211 19.87 -4.23 31.89
CA LEU A 211 19.60 -3.76 33.27
C LEU A 211 19.26 -2.26 33.31
N LYS A 212 19.89 -1.47 32.43
CA LYS A 212 19.70 -0.03 32.28
C LYS A 212 19.41 0.28 30.80
N PRO A 213 18.17 0.02 30.32
CA PRO A 213 17.82 0.28 28.93
C PRO A 213 17.84 1.78 28.63
N ASP A 214 18.57 2.17 27.59
CA ASP A 214 18.60 3.55 27.08
C ASP A 214 17.59 3.73 25.93
N GLY A 215 16.65 4.65 26.12
CA GLY A 215 15.61 4.97 25.15
C GLY A 215 16.08 5.74 23.92
N ALA A 216 17.33 6.20 23.84
CA ALA A 216 17.83 7.06 22.76
C ALA A 216 17.63 6.48 21.36
N ILE A 217 17.85 5.17 21.19
CA ILE A 217 17.65 4.49 19.91
C ILE A 217 16.19 4.52 19.46
N LEU A 218 15.24 4.29 20.40
CA LEU A 218 13.81 4.35 20.11
C LEU A 218 13.37 5.80 19.81
N LYS A 219 13.83 6.77 20.61
CA LYS A 219 13.56 8.20 20.37
C LYS A 219 13.98 8.62 18.96
N THR A 220 15.13 8.12 18.51
CA THR A 220 15.66 8.38 17.17
C THR A 220 14.83 7.67 16.09
N TYR A 221 14.39 6.45 16.34
CA TYR A 221 13.60 5.67 15.40
C TYR A 221 12.24 6.33 15.12
N ILE A 222 11.56 6.81 16.16
CA ILE A 222 10.18 7.36 16.05
C ILE A 222 10.11 8.88 15.89
N LYS A 223 11.24 9.59 15.81
CA LYS A 223 11.33 11.07 15.83
C LYS A 223 10.33 11.76 14.89
N ASP A 224 10.18 11.23 13.67
CA ASP A 224 9.33 11.80 12.61
C ASP A 224 8.09 10.92 12.31
N ALA A 225 7.85 9.90 13.14
CA ALA A 225 6.89 8.83 12.90
C ALA A 225 5.76 8.84 13.94
N ASN A 226 5.27 10.00 14.37
CA ASN A 226 4.32 10.14 15.48
C ASN A 226 2.82 10.15 15.08
N LYS A 227 2.50 9.94 13.80
CA LYS A 227 1.12 10.02 13.27
C LYS A 227 0.45 8.66 12.99
N PHE A 228 1.03 7.56 13.45
CA PHE A 228 0.43 6.24 13.24
C PHE A 228 -0.67 5.96 14.29
N ASP A 229 -1.61 5.09 13.94
CA ASP A 229 -2.65 4.61 14.86
C ASP A 229 -2.09 3.56 15.82
N TYR A 230 -1.11 2.77 15.35
CA TYR A 230 -0.50 1.69 16.11
C TYR A 230 1.02 1.68 15.97
N TYR A 231 1.70 1.32 17.06
CA TYR A 231 3.15 1.12 17.14
C TYR A 231 3.42 -0.30 17.63
N LEU A 232 3.91 -1.18 16.78
CA LEU A 232 4.20 -2.58 17.13
C LEU A 232 5.66 -2.71 17.58
N LEU A 233 5.87 -3.10 18.84
CA LEU A 233 7.20 -3.36 19.40
C LEU A 233 7.56 -4.82 19.17
N PHE A 234 8.29 -5.12 18.10
CA PHE A 234 8.61 -6.49 17.72
C PHE A 234 9.84 -7.02 18.47
N LEU A 235 9.64 -7.90 19.45
CA LEU A 235 10.72 -8.40 20.32
C LEU A 235 11.49 -9.60 19.76
N ASN A 236 10.89 -10.34 18.82
CA ASN A 236 11.46 -11.55 18.21
C ASN A 236 12.00 -12.59 19.23
N TYR A 237 11.18 -12.94 20.22
CA TYR A 237 11.53 -13.97 21.22
C TYR A 237 11.68 -15.38 20.63
N ASN A 238 11.29 -15.60 19.37
CA ASN A 238 11.64 -16.82 18.63
C ASN A 238 13.16 -17.07 18.60
N THR A 239 13.95 -15.99 18.55
CA THR A 239 15.39 -16.06 18.31
C THR A 239 16.22 -15.38 19.41
N LEU A 240 15.74 -14.27 19.98
CA LEU A 240 16.57 -13.40 20.81
C LEU A 240 16.54 -13.73 22.32
N VAL A 241 15.47 -14.33 22.82
CA VAL A 241 15.29 -14.61 24.26
C VAL A 241 14.57 -15.94 24.43
N LYS A 242 15.19 -16.92 25.09
CA LYS A 242 14.64 -18.26 25.28
C LYS A 242 14.67 -18.69 26.76
N PRO A 243 13.82 -19.65 27.17
CA PRO A 243 14.00 -20.37 28.43
C PRO A 243 15.41 -20.97 28.56
N PRO A 244 15.97 -21.10 29.77
CA PRO A 244 15.36 -20.78 31.07
C PRO A 244 15.49 -19.31 31.48
N PHE A 245 16.17 -18.46 30.69
CA PHE A 245 16.36 -17.06 31.05
C PHE A 245 15.03 -16.28 31.05
N LEU A 246 14.17 -16.54 30.06
CA LEU A 246 12.82 -15.98 30.01
C LEU A 246 12.05 -16.35 31.30
N PHE A 247 11.45 -15.35 31.95
CA PHE A 247 10.77 -15.45 33.25
C PHE A 247 11.66 -15.66 34.50
N SER A 248 12.99 -15.73 34.38
CA SER A 248 13.88 -15.67 35.55
C SER A 248 13.74 -14.34 36.30
N SER A 249 14.06 -14.29 37.59
CA SER A 249 14.02 -13.03 38.38
C SER A 249 14.85 -11.92 37.74
N ALA A 250 16.00 -12.27 37.16
CA ALA A 250 16.84 -11.32 36.44
C ALA A 250 16.14 -10.76 35.19
N TRP A 251 15.49 -11.62 34.40
CA TRP A 251 14.72 -11.18 33.24
C TRP A 251 13.53 -10.30 33.66
N GLN A 252 12.79 -10.69 34.70
CA GLN A 252 11.61 -9.93 35.16
C GLN A 252 11.99 -8.49 35.52
N THR A 253 13.05 -8.31 36.31
CA THR A 253 13.56 -6.96 36.67
C THR A 253 13.96 -6.16 35.43
N ARG A 254 14.69 -6.76 34.49
CA ARG A 254 15.16 -6.09 33.26
C ARG A 254 14.00 -5.72 32.35
N PHE A 255 13.02 -6.60 32.20
CA PHE A 255 11.84 -6.38 31.37
C PHE A 255 10.95 -5.25 31.94
N LEU A 256 10.79 -5.18 33.27
CA LEU A 256 10.05 -4.08 33.91
C LEU A 256 10.77 -2.74 33.74
N ASN A 257 12.09 -2.69 33.91
CA ASN A 257 12.90 -1.50 33.63
C ASN A 257 12.75 -1.07 32.16
N TRP A 258 12.83 -2.04 31.24
CA TRP A 258 12.62 -1.80 29.82
C TRP A 258 11.22 -1.22 29.53
N CYS A 259 10.16 -1.81 30.10
CA CYS A 259 8.81 -1.30 29.95
C CYS A 259 8.68 0.15 30.43
N SER A 260 9.32 0.51 31.56
CA SER A 260 9.34 1.90 32.03
C SER A 260 9.99 2.84 31.01
N THR A 261 11.19 2.50 30.53
CA THR A 261 11.91 3.30 29.51
C THR A 261 11.08 3.47 28.24
N ILE A 262 10.42 2.41 27.76
CA ILE A 262 9.56 2.48 26.58
C ILE A 262 8.40 3.44 26.81
N LYS A 263 7.72 3.35 27.96
CA LYS A 263 6.61 4.24 28.31
C LYS A 263 7.04 5.71 28.33
N ASP A 264 8.19 6.00 28.94
CA ASP A 264 8.72 7.35 29.04
C ASP A 264 9.01 7.95 27.66
N VAL A 265 9.61 7.15 26.76
CA VAL A 265 9.87 7.58 25.38
C VAL A 265 8.59 7.91 24.63
N PHE A 266 7.55 7.06 24.70
CA PHE A 266 6.29 7.33 24.01
C PHE A 266 5.54 8.52 24.64
N LYS A 267 5.57 8.67 25.97
CA LYS A 267 5.01 9.82 26.68
C LYS A 267 5.68 11.12 26.25
N GLU A 268 7.02 11.16 26.19
CA GLU A 268 7.80 12.31 25.71
C GLU A 268 7.42 12.70 24.28
N LYS A 269 7.13 11.72 23.41
CA LYS A 269 6.70 11.95 22.02
C LYS A 269 5.21 12.25 21.87
N GLY A 270 4.44 12.33 22.96
CA GLY A 270 3.00 12.60 22.92
C GLY A 270 2.19 11.45 22.30
N ILE A 271 2.71 10.23 22.29
CA ILE A 271 2.04 9.05 21.74
C ILE A 271 1.34 8.31 22.89
N PRO A 272 0.01 8.17 22.87
CA PRO A 272 -0.72 7.44 23.90
C PRO A 272 -0.31 5.96 23.95
N LEU A 273 -0.11 5.41 25.15
CA LEU A 273 0.23 3.99 25.33
C LEU A 273 -0.85 3.04 24.79
N SER A 274 -2.10 3.50 24.68
CA SER A 274 -3.18 2.73 24.04
C SER A 274 -2.93 2.43 22.56
N LYS A 275 -2.00 3.14 21.90
CA LYS A 275 -1.54 2.89 20.53
C LYS A 275 -0.31 1.96 20.46
N VAL A 276 0.35 1.69 21.57
CA VAL A 276 1.59 0.91 21.61
C VAL A 276 1.25 -0.54 21.92
N LEU A 277 1.61 -1.45 21.02
CA LEU A 277 1.34 -2.88 21.12
C LEU A 277 2.64 -3.66 21.23
N LEU A 278 2.70 -4.59 22.18
CA LEU A 278 3.81 -5.52 22.32
C LEU A 278 3.63 -6.69 21.34
N TYR A 279 4.67 -7.00 20.57
CA TYR A 279 4.69 -8.15 19.66
C TYR A 279 5.85 -9.10 20.00
N PRO A 280 5.65 -10.03 20.95
CA PRO A 280 6.75 -10.82 21.51
C PRO A 280 7.27 -11.91 20.57
N TYR A 281 6.36 -12.68 19.97
CA TYR A 281 6.66 -13.83 19.11
C TYR A 281 6.04 -13.60 17.75
N ASP A 282 6.80 -13.93 16.70
CA ASP A 282 6.30 -13.94 15.35
C ASP A 282 5.81 -15.34 15.00
N GLU A 283 4.56 -15.48 14.53
CA GLU A 283 3.99 -16.77 14.13
C GLU A 283 4.23 -17.90 15.17
N PRO A 284 3.85 -17.72 16.46
CA PRO A 284 4.24 -18.62 17.53
C PRO A 284 3.72 -20.05 17.32
N THR A 285 4.58 -21.04 17.58
CA THR A 285 4.18 -22.44 17.76
C THR A 285 3.30 -22.62 19.01
N PRO A 286 2.60 -23.75 19.19
CA PRO A 286 1.78 -23.98 20.38
C PRO A 286 2.54 -23.80 21.70
N ALA A 287 3.78 -24.29 21.79
CA ALA A 287 4.61 -24.09 22.98
C ALA A 287 4.98 -22.61 23.21
N GLN A 288 5.22 -21.85 22.13
CA GLN A 288 5.49 -20.41 22.23
C GLN A 288 4.22 -19.62 22.58
N ALA A 289 3.05 -20.10 22.15
CA ALA A 289 1.76 -19.54 22.50
C ALA A 289 1.48 -19.66 24.01
N GLU A 290 1.89 -20.74 24.66
CA GLU A 290 1.85 -20.86 26.12
C GLU A 290 2.76 -19.83 26.82
N TYR A 291 3.99 -19.64 26.32
CA TYR A 291 4.88 -18.59 26.85
C TYR A 291 4.33 -17.18 26.61
N PHE A 292 3.61 -16.96 25.50
CA PHE A 292 2.91 -15.71 25.25
C PHE A 292 1.86 -15.43 26.34
N VAL A 293 1.05 -16.44 26.72
CA VAL A 293 0.05 -16.29 27.79
C VAL A 293 0.73 -15.96 29.12
N ARG A 294 1.80 -16.66 29.47
CA ARG A 294 2.57 -16.38 30.70
C ARG A 294 3.15 -14.96 30.72
N LEU A 295 3.59 -14.45 29.57
CA LEU A 295 4.05 -13.06 29.45
C LEU A 295 2.91 -12.06 29.63
N TRP A 296 1.74 -12.33 29.05
CA TRP A 296 0.56 -11.51 29.24
C TRP A 296 0.12 -11.47 30.72
N GLU A 297 0.08 -12.62 31.39
CA GLU A 297 -0.23 -12.73 32.82
C GLU A 297 0.77 -11.96 33.68
N PHE A 298 2.07 -12.11 33.38
CA PHE A 298 3.13 -11.36 34.06
C PHE A 298 2.95 -9.84 33.88
N CYS A 299 2.67 -9.38 32.66
CA CYS A 299 2.43 -7.98 32.36
C CYS A 299 1.21 -7.42 33.11
N ASN A 300 0.12 -8.19 33.19
CA ASN A 300 -1.08 -7.79 33.91
C ASN A 300 -0.85 -7.73 35.42
N LYS A 301 -0.22 -8.77 36.00
CA LYS A 301 0.11 -8.81 37.43
C LYS A 301 0.96 -7.61 37.87
N ASN A 302 1.84 -7.12 36.99
CA ASN A 302 2.75 -6.00 37.27
C ASN A 302 2.25 -4.66 36.70
N ASN A 303 1.00 -4.55 36.25
CA ASN A 303 0.42 -3.31 35.70
C ASN A 303 1.28 -2.67 34.59
N VAL A 304 1.84 -3.50 33.70
CA VAL A 304 2.63 -3.03 32.55
C VAL A 304 1.78 -2.18 31.61
N GLY A 305 0.47 -2.44 31.47
CA GLY A 305 -0.45 -1.55 30.75
C GLY A 305 -0.20 -1.43 29.24
N LEU A 306 0.63 -2.30 28.66
CA LEU A 306 0.79 -2.45 27.22
C LEU A 306 -0.17 -3.51 26.70
N SER A 307 -0.84 -3.22 25.59
CA SER A 307 -1.67 -4.19 24.88
C SER A 307 -0.80 -5.09 24.00
N PHE A 308 -1.30 -6.27 23.63
CA PHE A 308 -0.54 -7.23 22.83
C PHE A 308 -1.04 -7.31 21.39
N TYR A 309 -0.11 -7.60 20.48
CA TYR A 309 -0.33 -7.99 19.10
C TYR A 309 0.23 -9.39 18.87
N SER A 310 -0.38 -10.18 17.98
CA SER A 310 0.18 -11.46 17.53
C SER A 310 -0.15 -11.74 16.07
N THR A 311 0.74 -12.43 15.37
CA THR A 311 0.47 -13.00 14.04
C THR A 311 0.29 -14.50 14.19
N ILE A 312 -0.81 -15.07 13.70
CA ILE A 312 -1.15 -16.49 13.87
C ILE A 312 -1.23 -17.17 12.51
N VAL A 313 -0.45 -18.26 12.35
CA VAL A 313 -0.46 -19.13 11.17
C VAL A 313 -0.91 -20.55 11.48
N ASP A 314 -0.64 -21.02 12.69
CA ASP A 314 -1.03 -22.33 13.20
C ASP A 314 -2.37 -22.22 13.95
N PRO A 315 -3.43 -22.93 13.50
CA PRO A 315 -4.70 -23.00 14.20
C PRO A 315 -4.59 -23.41 15.68
N ASN A 316 -3.60 -24.23 16.04
CA ASN A 316 -3.41 -24.68 17.42
C ASN A 316 -2.88 -23.57 18.35
N SER A 317 -2.31 -22.50 17.79
CA SER A 317 -1.91 -21.32 18.55
C SER A 317 -3.03 -20.28 18.64
N ALA A 318 -4.19 -20.51 18.02
CA ALA A 318 -5.26 -19.51 17.90
C ALA A 318 -5.84 -19.04 19.25
N PHE A 319 -5.70 -19.83 20.32
CA PHE A 319 -6.18 -19.46 21.66
C PHE A 319 -5.56 -18.16 22.19
N ILE A 320 -4.37 -17.74 21.70
CA ILE A 320 -3.76 -16.48 22.13
C ILE A 320 -4.51 -15.23 21.61
N ALA A 321 -5.41 -15.40 20.63
CA ALA A 321 -6.27 -14.32 20.12
C ALA A 321 -7.16 -13.70 21.21
N TYR A 322 -7.44 -14.45 22.29
CA TYR A 322 -8.19 -13.94 23.44
C TYR A 322 -7.41 -12.87 24.24
N TYR A 323 -6.08 -12.97 24.24
CA TYR A 323 -5.18 -12.15 25.05
C TYR A 323 -4.58 -10.96 24.27
N THR A 324 -4.89 -10.85 22.98
CA THR A 324 -4.39 -9.79 22.11
C THR A 324 -5.43 -8.70 21.89
N LYS A 325 -4.98 -7.46 21.75
CA LYS A 325 -5.82 -6.35 21.26
C LYS A 325 -5.99 -6.42 19.74
N VAL A 326 -4.95 -6.89 19.05
CA VAL A 326 -4.95 -7.09 17.60
C VAL A 326 -4.34 -8.45 17.31
N VAL A 327 -5.04 -9.28 16.54
CA VAL A 327 -4.52 -10.52 16.00
C VAL A 327 -4.50 -10.43 14.48
N GLN A 328 -3.36 -10.73 13.87
CA GLN A 328 -3.24 -10.83 12.42
C GLN A 328 -3.19 -12.31 12.04
N SER A 329 -4.18 -12.79 11.31
CA SER A 329 -4.23 -14.19 10.84
C SER A 329 -3.72 -14.28 9.41
N ASN A 330 -3.03 -15.37 9.06
CA ASN A 330 -2.92 -15.71 7.64
C ASN A 330 -4.33 -15.96 7.07
N ILE A 331 -4.51 -15.73 5.78
CA ILE A 331 -5.82 -15.85 5.11
C ILE A 331 -6.37 -17.28 5.02
N LYS A 332 -5.64 -18.29 5.52
CA LYS A 332 -6.06 -19.69 5.36
C LYS A 332 -7.33 -19.90 6.19
N SER A 333 -8.38 -20.45 5.55
CA SER A 333 -9.71 -20.56 6.15
C SER A 333 -9.71 -21.28 7.50
N ALA A 334 -8.90 -22.33 7.67
CA ALA A 334 -8.79 -23.04 8.94
C ALA A 334 -8.20 -22.17 10.07
N THR A 335 -7.16 -21.40 9.77
CA THR A 335 -6.52 -20.50 10.75
C THR A 335 -7.45 -19.35 11.10
N VAL A 336 -8.07 -18.70 10.11
CA VAL A 336 -9.03 -17.61 10.37
C VAL A 336 -10.22 -18.09 11.21
N ALA A 337 -10.77 -19.26 10.91
CA ALA A 337 -11.87 -19.85 11.68
C ALA A 337 -11.45 -20.13 13.14
N ALA A 338 -10.26 -20.69 13.35
CA ALA A 338 -9.73 -20.93 14.68
C ALA A 338 -9.50 -19.62 15.46
N VAL A 339 -8.95 -18.59 14.82
CA VAL A 339 -8.75 -17.27 15.45
C VAL A 339 -10.09 -16.65 15.83
N LYS A 340 -11.08 -16.67 14.95
CA LYS A 340 -12.43 -16.13 15.24
C LYS A 340 -13.09 -16.81 16.44
N LYS A 341 -12.90 -18.12 16.60
CA LYS A 341 -13.42 -18.88 17.76
C LYS A 341 -12.87 -18.39 19.10
N HIS A 342 -11.63 -17.90 19.11
CA HIS A 342 -10.93 -17.45 20.32
C HIS A 342 -10.82 -15.92 20.44
N LEU A 343 -11.37 -15.16 19.50
CA LEU A 343 -11.21 -13.71 19.46
C LEU A 343 -11.90 -13.06 20.67
N GLY A 344 -11.14 -12.27 21.44
CA GLY A 344 -11.68 -11.52 22.56
C GLY A 344 -12.67 -10.43 22.12
N LYS A 345 -13.59 -10.01 23.00
CA LYS A 345 -14.64 -9.01 22.67
C LYS A 345 -14.08 -7.65 22.21
N GLN A 346 -12.89 -7.29 22.67
CA GLN A 346 -12.22 -6.03 22.33
C GLN A 346 -11.10 -6.23 21.29
N SER A 347 -10.89 -7.47 20.85
CA SER A 347 -9.81 -7.84 19.94
C SER A 347 -10.21 -7.56 18.50
N GLN A 348 -9.26 -7.07 17.72
CA GLN A 348 -9.43 -6.87 16.28
C GLN A 348 -8.79 -8.02 15.52
N LEU A 349 -9.50 -8.53 14.51
CA LEU A 349 -8.95 -9.46 13.52
C LEU A 349 -8.43 -8.67 12.32
N TRP A 350 -7.15 -8.83 12.02
CA TRP A 350 -6.52 -8.41 10.77
C TRP A 350 -6.12 -9.63 9.94
N LEU A 351 -5.96 -9.47 8.63
CA LEU A 351 -5.54 -10.54 7.73
C LEU A 351 -4.25 -10.20 7.01
N TYR A 352 -3.48 -11.21 6.61
CA TYR A 352 -2.43 -11.02 5.60
C TYR A 352 -2.39 -12.19 4.62
N ASP A 353 -2.08 -11.86 3.37
CA ASP A 353 -1.98 -12.83 2.26
C ASP A 353 -1.10 -12.30 1.14
N ILE A 354 0.21 -12.19 1.35
CA ILE A 354 1.15 -11.90 0.28
C ILE A 354 2.45 -12.63 0.56
N LYS A 355 2.93 -13.38 -0.45
CA LYS A 355 4.17 -14.17 -0.38
C LYS A 355 5.34 -13.37 -0.96
N ALA A 356 6.53 -13.95 -0.85
CA ALA A 356 7.72 -13.52 -1.58
C ALA A 356 7.50 -13.50 -3.10
N GLN A 357 8.49 -12.99 -3.85
CA GLN A 357 8.39 -12.78 -5.31
C GLN A 357 7.33 -11.75 -5.65
N SER A 358 7.30 -10.67 -4.87
CA SER A 358 6.21 -9.69 -4.93
C SER A 358 5.98 -9.10 -6.33
N ARG A 359 7.01 -9.03 -7.19
CA ARG A 359 6.91 -8.55 -8.59
C ARG A 359 6.15 -9.49 -9.53
N ASP A 360 6.07 -10.77 -9.20
CA ASP A 360 5.28 -11.76 -9.96
C ASP A 360 3.79 -11.74 -9.55
N ILE A 361 3.48 -11.08 -8.42
CA ILE A 361 2.13 -10.99 -7.88
C ILE A 361 1.41 -9.80 -8.53
N ARG A 362 0.35 -10.08 -9.29
CA ARG A 362 -0.44 -9.04 -9.95
C ARG A 362 -1.12 -8.09 -8.95
N PRO A 363 -1.30 -6.79 -9.29
CA PRO A 363 -1.99 -5.82 -8.44
C PRO A 363 -3.38 -6.27 -7.96
N GLN A 364 -4.16 -6.94 -8.82
CA GLN A 364 -5.47 -7.50 -8.45
C GLN A 364 -5.43 -8.38 -7.20
N LYS A 365 -4.34 -9.12 -6.95
CA LYS A 365 -4.20 -9.95 -5.75
C LYS A 365 -4.18 -9.11 -4.47
N TYR A 366 -3.65 -7.88 -4.53
CA TYR A 366 -3.64 -6.95 -3.40
C TYR A 366 -5.02 -6.31 -3.17
N LEU A 367 -5.83 -6.13 -4.23
CA LEU A 367 -7.24 -5.72 -4.07
C LEU A 367 -8.06 -6.75 -3.28
N GLN A 368 -7.81 -8.03 -3.55
CA GLN A 368 -8.50 -9.14 -2.90
C GLN A 368 -8.31 -9.14 -1.37
N CYS A 369 -7.28 -8.47 -0.83
CA CYS A 369 -7.12 -8.29 0.61
C CYS A 369 -8.33 -7.58 1.23
N GLY A 370 -8.84 -6.53 0.58
CA GLY A 370 -10.01 -5.78 1.03
C GLY A 370 -11.30 -6.60 0.97
N TRP A 371 -11.50 -7.34 -0.13
CA TRP A 371 -12.66 -8.24 -0.27
C TRP A 371 -12.62 -9.37 0.75
N GLN A 372 -11.44 -9.97 0.98
CA GLN A 372 -11.32 -10.99 2.01
C GLN A 372 -11.60 -10.41 3.39
N ALA A 373 -11.03 -9.25 3.72
CA ALA A 373 -11.27 -8.63 5.01
C ALA A 373 -12.77 -8.40 5.24
N TYR A 374 -13.51 -8.03 4.18
CA TYR A 374 -14.96 -7.94 4.23
C TYR A 374 -15.63 -9.30 4.50
N ILE A 375 -15.31 -10.34 3.71
CA ILE A 375 -15.84 -11.72 3.87
C ILE A 375 -15.61 -12.23 5.29
N ASP A 376 -14.44 -11.97 5.84
CA ASP A 376 -14.07 -12.45 7.16
C ASP A 376 -14.46 -11.53 8.31
N GLY A 377 -15.05 -10.37 8.06
CA GLY A 377 -15.33 -9.40 9.12
C GLY A 377 -14.06 -8.89 9.80
N ALA A 378 -12.92 -8.90 9.10
CA ALA A 378 -11.67 -8.34 9.59
C ALA A 378 -11.71 -6.81 9.51
N THR A 379 -11.00 -6.16 10.45
CA THR A 379 -10.89 -4.70 10.55
C THR A 379 -9.51 -4.18 10.11
N GLY A 380 -8.67 -5.05 9.58
CA GLY A 380 -7.39 -4.67 9.03
C GLY A 380 -6.83 -5.71 8.07
N ILE A 381 -5.88 -5.26 7.28
CA ILE A 381 -5.10 -6.06 6.36
C ILE A 381 -3.62 -5.73 6.57
N GLY A 382 -2.75 -6.64 6.15
CA GLY A 382 -1.33 -6.39 6.19
C GLY A 382 -0.54 -7.20 5.18
N VAL A 383 0.72 -6.80 5.03
CA VAL A 383 1.71 -7.49 4.21
C VAL A 383 3.06 -7.46 4.93
N TRP A 384 3.81 -8.54 4.74
CA TRP A 384 5.00 -8.82 5.51
C TRP A 384 6.13 -7.79 5.31
N ASN A 385 6.22 -7.13 4.16
CA ASN A 385 7.34 -6.26 3.85
C ASN A 385 6.94 -5.17 2.85
N TYR A 386 7.40 -3.95 3.12
CA TYR A 386 7.24 -2.78 2.25
C TYR A 386 8.35 -2.72 1.18
N GLY A 387 9.59 -3.01 1.59
CA GLY A 387 10.78 -2.73 0.80
C GLY A 387 11.97 -3.60 1.18
N ASP A 388 11.73 -4.87 1.49
CA ASP A 388 12.81 -5.82 1.76
C ASP A 388 13.26 -6.49 0.45
N VAL A 389 14.50 -6.21 0.09
CA VAL A 389 15.21 -6.82 -1.06
C VAL A 389 16.51 -7.47 -0.61
N SER A 390 16.67 -7.70 0.70
CA SER A 390 17.89 -8.28 1.26
C SER A 390 18.14 -9.65 0.63
N SER A 391 19.36 -9.84 0.12
CA SER A 391 19.76 -11.05 -0.62
C SER A 391 19.06 -11.29 -1.96
N ALA A 392 18.18 -10.40 -2.44
CA ALA A 392 17.66 -10.45 -3.81
C ALA A 392 18.68 -9.94 -4.84
N PHE A 393 19.58 -9.05 -4.41
CA PHE A 393 20.59 -8.38 -5.24
C PHE A 393 22.02 -8.65 -4.74
N THR A 394 23.02 -8.52 -5.63
CA THR A 394 24.43 -8.45 -5.24
C THR A 394 24.72 -7.16 -4.45
N SER A 395 25.81 -7.15 -3.68
CA SER A 395 26.29 -5.93 -3.02
C SER A 395 26.54 -4.80 -4.02
N GLN A 396 27.11 -5.10 -5.19
CA GLN A 396 27.33 -4.11 -6.26
C GLN A 396 26.00 -3.53 -6.79
N ASN A 397 24.95 -4.35 -6.92
CA ASN A 397 23.63 -3.87 -7.33
C ASN A 397 23.00 -2.99 -6.25
N VAL A 398 23.19 -3.34 -4.97
CA VAL A 398 22.76 -2.51 -3.84
C VAL A 398 23.50 -1.17 -3.83
N GLU A 399 24.81 -1.14 -4.07
CA GLU A 399 25.55 0.12 -4.19
C GLU A 399 25.05 0.96 -5.37
N LYS A 400 24.79 0.32 -6.52
CA LYS A 400 24.26 1.01 -7.71
C LYS A 400 22.91 1.67 -7.45
N MET A 401 21.97 0.98 -6.81
CA MET A 401 20.64 1.56 -6.51
C MET A 401 20.69 2.69 -5.46
N LEU A 402 21.69 2.67 -4.57
CA LEU A 402 21.84 3.65 -3.49
C LEU A 402 22.60 4.90 -3.92
N SER A 403 23.50 4.78 -4.91
CA SER A 403 24.30 5.89 -5.42
C SER A 403 23.42 6.96 -6.07
N PRO A 404 23.47 8.22 -5.60
CA PRO A 404 22.75 9.33 -6.23
C PRO A 404 23.24 9.65 -7.65
N GLN A 405 24.42 9.18 -8.04
CA GLN A 405 25.03 9.41 -9.36
C GLN A 405 24.57 8.39 -10.40
N ASN A 406 23.94 7.29 -9.98
CA ASN A 406 23.46 6.26 -10.89
C ASN A 406 22.00 6.48 -11.25
N ASP A 407 21.72 6.53 -12.54
CA ASP A 407 20.36 6.65 -13.09
C ASP A 407 19.63 5.30 -13.22
N ILE A 408 20.11 4.27 -12.50
CA ILE A 408 19.57 2.92 -12.60
C ILE A 408 18.58 2.67 -11.47
N GLY A 409 17.32 2.48 -11.84
CA GLY A 409 16.26 2.07 -10.94
C GLY A 409 16.33 0.58 -10.59
N THR A 410 15.88 0.23 -9.39
CA THR A 410 15.77 -1.18 -8.93
C THR A 410 14.90 -2.09 -9.81
N TRP A 411 14.06 -1.52 -10.69
CA TRP A 411 13.30 -2.27 -11.69
C TRP A 411 14.13 -2.66 -12.92
N GLN A 412 15.31 -2.05 -13.12
CA GLN A 412 16.24 -2.34 -14.21
C GLN A 412 17.36 -3.29 -13.80
N LEU A 413 17.50 -3.57 -12.50
CA LEU A 413 18.55 -4.43 -11.98
C LEU A 413 18.16 -5.91 -12.06
N PRO A 414 19.10 -6.81 -12.44
CA PRO A 414 18.85 -8.24 -12.39
C PRO A 414 18.73 -8.70 -10.93
N VAL A 415 17.71 -9.52 -10.67
CA VAL A 415 17.48 -10.14 -9.36
C VAL A 415 18.12 -11.53 -9.36
N LEU A 416 19.00 -11.78 -8.39
CA LEU A 416 19.66 -13.07 -8.20
C LEU A 416 18.75 -14.10 -7.54
N ASN A 417 17.98 -13.66 -6.54
CA ASN A 417 17.14 -14.55 -5.76
C ASN A 417 15.74 -13.96 -5.59
N LYS A 418 14.84 -14.35 -6.50
CA LYS A 418 13.47 -13.84 -6.52
C LYS A 418 12.67 -14.15 -5.25
N VAL A 419 12.93 -15.27 -4.55
CA VAL A 419 12.24 -15.60 -3.29
C VAL A 419 12.63 -14.68 -2.14
N LYS A 420 13.56 -13.74 -2.35
CA LYS A 420 13.98 -12.75 -1.37
C LYS A 420 13.55 -11.33 -1.71
N ASP A 421 12.81 -11.12 -2.81
CA ASP A 421 12.22 -9.82 -3.12
C ASP A 421 10.77 -9.73 -2.63
N TYR A 422 10.57 -8.89 -1.61
CA TYR A 422 9.28 -8.55 -1.03
C TYR A 422 8.91 -7.07 -1.25
N SER A 423 9.59 -6.38 -2.15
CA SER A 423 9.40 -4.93 -2.34
C SER A 423 8.09 -4.59 -3.06
N LEU A 424 7.31 -3.70 -2.42
CA LEU A 424 6.14 -3.04 -3.02
C LEU A 424 6.49 -1.67 -3.61
N VAL A 425 7.73 -1.24 -3.45
CA VAL A 425 8.22 0.05 -3.95
C VAL A 425 9.55 -0.14 -4.66
N TYR A 426 9.89 0.85 -5.46
CA TYR A 426 11.11 0.90 -6.22
C TYR A 426 11.96 2.10 -5.79
N ARG A 427 13.27 2.01 -6.01
CA ARG A 427 14.22 3.08 -5.73
C ARG A 427 15.14 3.40 -6.90
N GLN A 428 15.51 4.68 -7.03
CA GLN A 428 16.60 5.20 -7.87
C GLN A 428 17.28 6.35 -7.10
N GLY A 429 18.53 6.17 -6.66
CA GLY A 429 19.23 7.15 -5.84
C GLY A 429 18.49 7.43 -4.53
N ASN A 430 18.04 8.67 -4.30
CA ASN A 430 17.21 9.04 -3.14
C ASN A 430 15.70 9.06 -3.42
N ASN A 431 15.30 8.77 -4.65
CA ASN A 431 13.90 8.77 -5.05
C ASN A 431 13.25 7.41 -4.78
N LEU A 432 12.05 7.45 -4.22
CA LEU A 432 11.20 6.30 -3.98
C LEU A 432 10.00 6.37 -4.94
N TYR A 433 9.70 5.26 -5.60
CA TYR A 433 8.63 5.16 -6.59
C TYR A 433 7.64 4.08 -6.14
N SER A 434 6.35 4.41 -6.24
CA SER A 434 5.28 3.47 -5.97
C SER A 434 5.24 2.37 -7.04
N SER A 435 4.65 1.23 -6.69
CA SER A 435 4.23 0.23 -7.66
C SER A 435 2.71 0.21 -7.77
N ILE A 436 2.18 -0.28 -8.90
CA ILE A 436 0.73 -0.51 -9.01
C ILE A 436 0.26 -1.51 -7.95
N ARG A 437 1.11 -2.47 -7.53
CA ARG A 437 0.82 -3.37 -6.41
C ARG A 437 0.60 -2.64 -5.09
N TRP A 438 1.43 -1.63 -4.80
CA TRP A 438 1.30 -0.82 -3.59
C TRP A 438 0.04 0.04 -3.61
N GLU A 439 -0.24 0.68 -4.76
CA GLU A 439 -1.48 1.43 -4.95
C GLU A 439 -2.71 0.53 -4.83
N ALA A 440 -2.67 -0.69 -5.39
CA ALA A 440 -3.76 -1.66 -5.26
C ALA A 440 -3.98 -2.11 -3.81
N LEU A 441 -2.91 -2.32 -3.03
CA LEU A 441 -3.03 -2.64 -1.61
C LEU A 441 -3.69 -1.49 -0.84
N SER A 442 -3.28 -0.25 -1.09
CA SER A 442 -3.94 0.94 -0.52
C SER A 442 -5.42 1.03 -0.94
N TYR A 443 -5.69 0.87 -2.24
CA TYR A 443 -7.04 0.95 -2.81
C TYR A 443 -7.96 -0.18 -2.36
N SER A 444 -7.42 -1.32 -1.91
CA SER A 444 -8.22 -2.40 -1.31
C SER A 444 -9.02 -1.95 -0.08
N LYS A 445 -8.61 -0.87 0.59
CA LYS A 445 -9.41 -0.22 1.65
C LYS A 445 -10.68 0.39 1.08
N CYS A 446 -10.60 1.05 -0.07
CA CYS A 446 -11.75 1.60 -0.79
C CYS A 446 -12.67 0.49 -1.28
N GLU A 447 -12.11 -0.63 -1.75
CA GLU A 447 -12.88 -1.84 -2.09
C GLU A 447 -13.74 -2.34 -0.91
N TYR A 448 -13.16 -2.38 0.29
CA TYR A 448 -13.90 -2.69 1.51
C TYR A 448 -15.01 -1.66 1.78
N GLY A 449 -14.74 -0.36 1.60
CA GLY A 449 -15.73 0.71 1.74
C GLY A 449 -16.90 0.59 0.75
N PHE A 450 -16.63 0.25 -0.51
CA PHE A 450 -17.67 -0.01 -1.50
C PHE A 450 -18.53 -1.22 -1.15
N LEU A 451 -17.94 -2.30 -0.63
CA LEU A 451 -18.71 -3.45 -0.14
C LEU A 451 -19.59 -3.08 1.06
N LYS A 452 -19.15 -2.16 1.92
CA LYS A 452 -19.98 -1.61 3.02
C LYS A 452 -21.15 -0.77 2.52
N LEU A 453 -20.97 0.02 1.46
CA LEU A 453 -22.09 0.71 0.80
C LEU A 453 -23.07 -0.29 0.15
N TYR A 454 -22.53 -1.30 -0.53
CA TYR A 454 -23.34 -2.34 -1.17
C TYR A 454 -24.16 -3.11 -0.12
N GLU A 455 -23.55 -3.48 1.00
CA GLU A 455 -24.24 -4.08 2.16
C GLU A 455 -25.38 -3.22 2.68
N LYS A 456 -25.16 -1.91 2.80
CA LYS A 456 -26.20 -0.98 3.25
C LYS A 456 -27.39 -0.94 2.28
N LYS A 457 -27.14 -1.04 0.97
CA LYS A 457 -28.18 -0.95 -0.08
C LYS A 457 -28.90 -2.29 -0.34
N TYR A 458 -28.18 -3.42 -0.27
CA TYR A 458 -28.67 -4.73 -0.74
C TYR A 458 -28.58 -5.86 0.32
N GLY A 459 -28.11 -5.56 1.53
CA GLY A 459 -27.99 -6.50 2.64
C GLY A 459 -26.68 -7.30 2.66
N SER A 460 -26.33 -7.80 3.85
CA SER A 460 -25.04 -8.48 4.11
C SER A 460 -24.85 -9.76 3.30
N SER A 461 -25.90 -10.58 3.11
CA SER A 461 -25.81 -11.82 2.32
C SER A 461 -25.42 -11.55 0.86
N SER A 462 -26.02 -10.53 0.24
CA SER A 462 -25.72 -10.11 -1.13
C SER A 462 -24.29 -9.58 -1.25
N ALA A 463 -23.86 -8.76 -0.29
CA ALA A 463 -22.50 -8.23 -0.25
C ALA A 463 -21.43 -9.32 -0.05
N MET A 464 -21.67 -10.29 0.83
CA MET A 464 -20.77 -11.44 1.04
C MET A 464 -20.66 -12.31 -0.22
N LYS A 465 -21.78 -12.55 -0.91
CA LYS A 465 -21.78 -13.27 -2.19
C LYS A 465 -20.95 -12.52 -3.23
N LEU A 466 -21.20 -11.22 -3.41
CA LEU A 466 -20.46 -10.39 -4.36
C LEU A 466 -18.95 -10.38 -4.05
N ALA A 467 -18.56 -10.18 -2.79
CA ALA A 467 -17.15 -10.21 -2.38
C ALA A 467 -16.49 -11.57 -2.67
N SER A 468 -17.23 -12.67 -2.49
CA SER A 468 -16.77 -14.03 -2.81
C SER A 468 -16.63 -14.25 -4.32
N ASP A 469 -17.57 -13.75 -5.11
CA ASP A 469 -17.55 -13.83 -6.57
C ASP A 469 -16.40 -12.99 -7.15
N LEU A 470 -16.14 -11.78 -6.63
CA LEU A 470 -14.98 -10.96 -6.97
C LEU A 470 -13.67 -11.67 -6.66
N LYS A 471 -13.53 -12.22 -5.44
CA LYS A 471 -12.32 -12.95 -5.04
C LYS A 471 -12.04 -14.17 -5.92
N SER A 472 -13.10 -14.87 -6.33
CA SER A 472 -13.01 -16.06 -7.19
C SER A 472 -13.01 -15.75 -8.69
N ASN A 473 -12.98 -14.46 -9.06
CA ASN A 473 -13.07 -13.98 -10.45
C ASN A 473 -14.33 -14.42 -11.21
N LYS A 474 -15.41 -14.74 -10.50
CA LYS A 474 -16.74 -14.97 -11.10
C LYS A 474 -17.42 -13.66 -11.48
N GLU A 475 -17.11 -12.59 -10.74
CA GLU A 475 -17.50 -11.23 -11.06
C GLU A 475 -16.32 -10.50 -11.71
N SER A 476 -16.57 -9.81 -12.82
CA SER A 476 -15.51 -9.06 -13.52
C SER A 476 -15.24 -7.72 -12.83
N LEU A 477 -14.00 -7.24 -12.90
CA LEU A 477 -13.66 -5.90 -12.39
C LEU A 477 -14.44 -4.80 -13.11
N SER A 478 -14.71 -4.97 -14.41
CA SER A 478 -15.47 -3.99 -15.19
C SER A 478 -16.93 -3.89 -14.75
N ASP A 479 -17.57 -5.02 -14.43
CA ASP A 479 -18.94 -5.02 -13.93
C ASP A 479 -19.00 -4.46 -12.50
N TRP A 480 -18.00 -4.77 -11.69
CA TRP A 480 -17.86 -4.17 -10.37
C TRP A 480 -17.72 -2.64 -10.40
N GLU A 481 -16.93 -2.07 -11.33
CA GLU A 481 -16.84 -0.61 -11.49
C GLU A 481 -18.22 0.01 -11.82
N LYS A 482 -19.07 -0.66 -12.63
CA LYS A 482 -20.44 -0.18 -12.89
C LYS A 482 -21.29 -0.18 -11.63
N VAL A 483 -21.20 -1.25 -10.82
CA VAL A 483 -21.89 -1.34 -9.53
C VAL A 483 -21.44 -0.19 -8.62
N LYS A 484 -20.12 0.07 -8.50
CA LYS A 484 -19.60 1.19 -7.70
C LYS A 484 -20.20 2.54 -8.12
N VAL A 485 -20.33 2.82 -9.41
CA VAL A 485 -20.95 4.06 -9.92
C VAL A 485 -22.40 4.21 -9.42
N SER A 486 -23.15 3.10 -9.35
CA SER A 486 -24.53 3.08 -8.82
C SER A 486 -24.63 3.22 -7.28
N LEU A 487 -23.51 3.04 -6.57
CA LEU A 487 -23.43 3.20 -5.12
C LEU A 487 -23.06 4.63 -4.70
N LEU A 488 -22.40 5.39 -5.57
CA LEU A 488 -21.99 6.77 -5.33
C LEU A 488 -23.13 7.76 -5.59
N GLU A 489 -24.29 7.58 -4.95
CA GLU A 489 -25.47 8.46 -5.09
C GLU A 489 -25.37 9.77 -4.31
#